data_AF-A0AAV5D558-F1
#
_entry.id   AF-A0AAV5D558-F1
#
_cell.length_a   1.000
_cell.length_b   1.000
_cell.length_c   1.000
_cell.angle_alpha   90.00
_cell.angle_beta   90.00
_cell.angle_gamma   90.00
#
_symmetry.space_group_name_H-M   'P 1'
#
loop_
_entity.id
_entity.type
_entity.pdbx_description
1 polymer ?
#
loop_
_entity_poly.entity_id
_entity_poly.type
_entity_poly.pdbx_seq_one_letter_code
_entity_poly.pdbx_strand_id
1 'polypeptide(L)'
;MGKLLCDPSGAAVAEALPPSPAPVPPTPLISWAAPAPAPEPSTSPTGWDAVWALEDQQRRRLNRIWERGVVWKPSATPGEADASLAPVVFRLDHGGEVESDGNCLFTAARTAAAAKADARELRHRAVRRFNEVYAAAGDGDRDAVDAAVRHLYAPDLKAGWGVHVVQEIKVLAPKAERDALDAAIQELVDIGIQREIAAETIYKERCIAVNNGDSWAKYMSISGSADDEHDIITLQYTEEGLLTIDENRDGRAAAFGDDIAIECLATEFKREVYVVQAHGADAMVDEDNCVFFLPHRPRGEICEPPIFLFMKGTGSEF
;
A
#
# COMPACT_ATOMS: atom_id res chain seq x y z
N MET A 1 38.53 -19.45 -14.54
CA MET A 1 37.33 -18.80 -15.09
C MET A 1 36.69 -18.02 -13.95
N GLY A 2 36.53 -16.70 -13.91
CA GLY A 2 37.14 -15.55 -14.57
C GLY A 2 36.77 -14.40 -13.64
N LYS A 3 37.76 -13.75 -13.01
CA LYS A 3 37.60 -12.57 -12.13
C LYS A 3 37.61 -11.31 -13.00
N LEU A 4 36.78 -10.32 -12.69
CA LEU A 4 36.91 -8.91 -13.10
C LEU A 4 36.36 -8.09 -11.92
N LEU A 5 37.15 -7.50 -11.02
CA LEU A 5 38.01 -6.31 -11.14
C LEU A 5 37.24 -5.05 -11.58
N CYS A 6 36.97 -4.21 -10.58
CA CYS A 6 36.61 -2.80 -10.73
C CYS A 6 37.78 -2.01 -11.35
N ASP A 7 37.46 -1.03 -12.19
CA ASP A 7 38.32 0.13 -12.41
C ASP A 7 37.46 1.41 -12.46
N PRO A 8 37.78 2.46 -11.68
CA PRO A 8 37.10 3.75 -11.69
C PRO A 8 37.91 4.78 -12.49
N SER A 9 37.46 5.18 -13.68
CA SER A 9 37.75 6.48 -14.32
C SER A 9 37.21 6.49 -15.75
N GLY A 10 36.19 7.30 -15.98
CA GLY A 10 35.59 7.48 -17.30
C GLY A 10 34.55 8.58 -17.23
N ALA A 11 34.98 9.80 -16.90
CA ALA A 11 34.14 10.99 -16.99
C ALA A 11 33.71 11.18 -18.45
N ALA A 12 32.46 10.87 -18.76
CA ALA A 12 31.82 11.28 -20.00
C ALA A 12 30.98 12.53 -19.71
N VAL A 13 31.57 13.68 -19.99
CA VAL A 13 30.88 14.98 -20.04
C VAL A 13 29.90 14.93 -21.21
N ALA A 14 28.60 15.01 -20.94
CA ALA A 14 27.59 15.14 -21.98
C ALA A 14 27.55 16.60 -22.47
N GLU A 15 28.13 16.87 -23.64
CA GLU A 15 27.93 18.11 -24.38
C GLU A 15 26.46 18.24 -24.84
N ALA A 16 25.87 19.40 -24.59
CA ALA A 16 24.51 19.73 -25.01
C ALA A 16 24.46 20.06 -26.50
N LEU A 17 23.59 19.38 -27.26
CA LEU A 17 23.26 19.73 -28.64
C LEU A 17 22.13 20.79 -28.70
N PRO A 18 22.15 21.70 -29.69
CA PRO A 18 21.18 22.80 -29.80
C PRO A 18 19.79 22.33 -30.29
N PRO A 19 18.72 23.10 -29.98
CA PRO A 19 17.34 22.69 -30.24
C PRO A 19 16.94 22.80 -31.73
N SER A 20 16.19 21.80 -32.20
CA SER A 20 15.57 21.76 -33.54
C SER A 20 14.17 22.41 -33.51
N PRO A 21 13.69 23.05 -34.59
CA PRO A 21 12.48 23.87 -34.56
C PRO A 21 11.19 23.04 -34.52
N ALA A 22 10.16 23.57 -33.84
CA ALA A 22 8.90 22.91 -33.57
C ALA A 22 8.04 22.70 -34.86
N PRO A 23 7.40 21.53 -35.03
CA PRO A 23 6.43 21.33 -36.10
C PRO A 23 5.04 21.89 -35.75
N VAL A 24 4.34 22.37 -36.77
CA VAL A 24 2.98 22.95 -36.72
C VAL A 24 1.96 21.86 -36.35
N PRO A 25 0.97 22.13 -35.47
CA PRO A 25 0.00 21.11 -35.06
C PRO A 25 -1.06 20.84 -36.15
N PRO A 26 -1.52 19.59 -36.33
CA PRO A 26 -2.65 19.28 -37.20
C PRO A 26 -3.98 19.59 -36.51
N THR A 27 -4.94 20.11 -37.27
CA THR A 27 -6.33 20.32 -36.86
C THR A 27 -7.06 18.98 -36.62
N PRO A 28 -7.74 18.79 -35.49
CA PRO A 28 -8.50 17.57 -35.22
C PRO A 28 -9.83 17.56 -35.98
N LEU A 29 -10.18 16.40 -36.54
CA LEU A 29 -11.37 16.16 -37.37
C LEU A 29 -12.59 15.62 -36.60
N ILE A 30 -12.54 15.49 -35.27
CA ILE A 30 -13.71 15.07 -34.47
C ILE A 30 -13.72 15.82 -33.13
N SER A 31 -14.80 16.58 -32.90
CA SER A 31 -15.11 17.21 -31.62
C SER A 31 -15.90 16.21 -30.77
N TRP A 32 -15.30 15.74 -29.68
CA TRP A 32 -16.03 15.09 -28.59
C TRP A 32 -16.30 16.13 -27.50
N ALA A 33 -17.54 16.24 -27.06
CA ALA A 33 -17.94 17.19 -26.03
C ALA A 33 -17.23 16.83 -24.70
N ALA A 34 -16.50 17.80 -24.15
CA ALA A 34 -15.88 17.67 -22.85
C ALA A 34 -16.94 17.36 -21.77
N PRO A 35 -16.63 16.51 -20.77
CA PRO A 35 -17.42 16.47 -19.55
C PRO A 35 -17.43 17.88 -18.91
N ALA A 36 -18.52 18.23 -18.24
CA ALA A 36 -18.68 19.51 -17.56
C ALA A 36 -17.46 19.85 -16.69
N PRO A 37 -17.05 21.13 -16.62
CA PRO A 37 -15.81 21.51 -15.96
C PRO A 37 -15.84 21.11 -14.48
N ALA A 38 -14.83 20.34 -14.08
CA ALA A 38 -14.42 20.25 -12.68
C ALA A 38 -14.11 21.66 -12.15
N PRO A 39 -14.25 21.92 -10.84
CA PRO A 39 -13.90 23.22 -10.25
C PRO A 39 -12.46 23.61 -10.63
N GLU A 40 -12.25 24.91 -10.85
CA GLU A 40 -11.00 25.46 -11.39
C GLU A 40 -9.75 24.97 -10.63
N PRO A 41 -8.63 24.71 -11.33
CA PRO A 41 -7.39 24.32 -10.69
C PRO A 41 -6.91 25.46 -9.78
N SER A 42 -6.75 25.16 -8.49
CA SER A 42 -6.13 26.06 -7.51
C SER A 42 -4.75 26.50 -8.00
N THR A 43 -4.59 27.79 -8.25
CA THR A 43 -3.38 28.40 -8.82
C THR A 43 -2.29 28.71 -7.78
N SER A 44 -2.36 28.14 -6.58
CA SER A 44 -1.42 28.42 -5.49
C SER A 44 -0.62 27.16 -5.10
N PRO A 45 0.70 27.25 -4.92
CA PRO A 45 1.58 26.15 -4.45
C PRO A 45 1.30 25.71 -2.99
N THR A 46 0.18 26.16 -2.42
CA THR A 46 -0.19 26.03 -1.01
C THR A 46 -0.51 24.60 -0.57
N GLY A 47 -0.70 23.66 -1.51
CA GLY A 47 -1.11 22.30 -1.18
C GLY A 47 -0.09 21.58 -0.29
N TRP A 48 1.17 21.50 -0.73
CA TRP A 48 2.23 20.79 -0.02
C TRP A 48 2.84 21.60 1.14
N ASP A 49 2.83 22.94 1.04
CA ASP A 49 3.29 23.82 2.11
C ASP A 49 2.36 23.81 3.34
N ALA A 50 1.11 23.38 3.19
CA ALA A 50 0.15 23.24 4.29
C ALA A 50 0.23 21.88 5.03
N VAL A 51 0.90 20.87 4.47
CA VAL A 51 0.94 19.50 5.04
C VAL A 51 1.89 19.47 6.24
N TRP A 52 1.40 19.73 7.44
CA TRP A 52 2.20 19.91 8.66
C TRP A 52 3.21 18.78 8.94
N ALA A 53 2.89 17.55 8.57
CA ALA A 53 3.74 16.38 8.83
C ALA A 53 5.02 16.33 7.96
N LEU A 54 5.11 17.11 6.88
CA LEU A 54 6.27 17.10 5.98
C LEU A 54 7.42 17.96 6.47
N GLU A 55 8.63 17.41 6.35
CA GLU A 55 9.89 18.12 6.52
C GLU A 55 10.13 19.07 5.33
N ASP A 56 10.94 20.11 5.56
CA ASP A 56 11.24 21.12 4.53
C ASP A 56 11.85 20.49 3.27
N GLN A 57 12.69 19.46 3.43
CA GLN A 57 13.29 18.70 2.32
C GLN A 57 12.21 18.05 1.44
N GLN A 58 11.24 17.39 2.07
CA GLN A 58 10.13 16.70 1.39
C GLN A 58 9.24 17.70 0.67
N ARG A 59 8.89 18.83 1.31
CA ARG A 59 8.08 19.90 0.71
C ARG A 59 8.74 20.48 -0.53
N ARG A 60 10.04 20.84 -0.44
CA ARG A 60 10.79 21.36 -1.60
C ARG A 60 10.80 20.36 -2.75
N ARG A 61 10.99 19.07 -2.46
CA ARG A 61 11.00 18.03 -3.50
C ARG A 61 9.62 17.86 -4.15
N LEU A 62 8.55 17.79 -3.37
CA LEU A 62 7.18 17.66 -3.87
C LEU A 62 6.75 18.89 -4.68
N ASN A 63 7.11 20.11 -4.24
CA ASN A 63 6.90 21.33 -5.03
C ASN A 63 7.66 21.30 -6.36
N ARG A 64 8.92 20.83 -6.38
CA ARG A 64 9.66 20.64 -7.64
C ARG A 64 9.01 19.60 -8.56
N ILE A 65 8.46 18.52 -8.02
CA ILE A 65 7.69 17.53 -8.79
C ILE A 65 6.42 18.17 -9.36
N TRP A 66 5.71 18.97 -8.57
CA TRP A 66 4.51 19.69 -9.00
C TRP A 66 4.80 20.68 -10.13
N GLU A 67 5.88 21.47 -10.03
CA GLU A 67 6.28 22.44 -11.06
C GLU A 67 6.64 21.76 -12.39
N ARG A 68 7.36 20.63 -12.32
CA ARG A 68 7.80 19.88 -13.51
C ARG A 68 6.69 19.02 -14.12
N GLY A 69 5.75 18.57 -13.30
CA GLY A 69 4.74 17.58 -13.65
C GLY A 69 5.29 16.15 -13.71
N VAL A 70 4.38 15.19 -13.57
CA VAL A 70 4.63 13.75 -13.66
C VAL A 70 4.11 13.25 -15.00
N VAL A 71 5.01 12.75 -15.84
CA VAL A 71 4.64 12.17 -17.14
C VAL A 71 4.25 10.71 -16.93
N TRP A 72 3.02 10.37 -17.29
CA TRP A 72 2.55 9.01 -17.37
C TRP A 72 2.47 8.56 -18.83
N LYS A 73 2.95 7.34 -19.09
CA LYS A 73 2.87 6.69 -20.39
C LYS A 73 1.99 5.45 -20.24
N PRO A 74 0.78 5.46 -20.83
CA PRO A 74 -0.10 4.30 -20.80
C PRO A 74 0.63 3.09 -21.37
N SER A 75 0.73 2.02 -20.60
CA SER A 75 1.39 0.81 -21.07
C SER A 75 0.47 0.07 -22.03
N ALA A 76 1.00 -0.28 -23.20
CA ALA A 76 0.27 -1.13 -24.14
C ALA A 76 0.09 -2.53 -23.54
N THR A 77 -1.11 -3.07 -23.66
CA THR A 77 -1.41 -4.46 -23.30
C THR A 77 -0.53 -5.39 -24.15
N PRO A 78 0.10 -6.45 -23.58
CA PRO A 78 0.88 -7.40 -24.35
C PRO A 78 -0.01 -8.07 -25.41
N GLY A 79 0.18 -7.74 -26.69
CA GLY A 79 -0.60 -8.29 -27.81
C GLY A 79 -1.34 -7.25 -28.65
N GLU A 80 -1.51 -6.02 -28.15
CA GLU A 80 -2.06 -4.91 -28.93
C GLU A 80 -0.93 -4.01 -29.41
N ALA A 81 -0.45 -4.29 -30.62
CA ALA A 81 0.32 -3.31 -31.35
C ALA A 81 -0.63 -2.16 -31.73
N ASP A 82 -0.24 -0.94 -31.35
CA ASP A 82 -0.64 0.33 -31.99
C ASP A 82 -1.83 1.14 -31.42
N ALA A 83 -2.21 0.93 -30.14
CA ALA A 83 -3.05 1.89 -29.40
C ALA A 83 -2.27 2.58 -28.27
N SER A 84 -1.11 3.17 -28.58
CA SER A 84 -0.40 3.98 -27.59
C SER A 84 -1.16 5.29 -27.37
N LEU A 85 -1.91 5.36 -26.26
CA LEU A 85 -2.44 6.63 -25.76
C LEU A 85 -1.27 7.62 -25.58
N ALA A 86 -1.47 8.87 -26.00
CA ALA A 86 -0.45 9.89 -25.89
C ALA A 86 -0.02 10.07 -24.42
N PRO A 87 1.27 10.29 -24.13
CA PRO A 87 1.73 10.58 -22.78
C PRO A 87 0.94 11.75 -22.17
N VAL A 88 0.52 11.58 -20.92
CA VAL A 88 -0.22 12.61 -20.18
C VAL A 88 0.68 13.15 -19.07
N VAL A 89 0.64 14.47 -18.85
CA VAL A 89 1.38 15.12 -17.76
C VAL A 89 0.41 15.51 -16.66
N PHE A 90 0.68 15.05 -15.44
CA PHE A 90 -0.10 15.35 -14.24
C PHE A 90 0.63 16.36 -13.37
N ARG A 91 -0.13 17.25 -12.72
CA ARG A 91 0.34 18.01 -11.55
C ARG A 91 -0.30 17.37 -10.32
N LEU A 92 0.51 17.07 -9.32
CA LEU A 92 0.06 16.34 -8.13
C LEU A 92 -0.14 17.32 -6.99
N ASP A 93 -1.40 17.63 -6.69
CA ASP A 93 -1.79 18.41 -5.51
C ASP A 93 -2.12 17.48 -4.34
N HIS A 94 -1.95 17.97 -3.11
CA HIS A 94 -2.34 17.22 -1.92
C HIS A 94 -3.87 17.13 -1.82
N GLY A 95 -4.41 15.90 -1.84
CA GLY A 95 -5.85 15.62 -1.86
C GLY A 95 -6.57 15.77 -0.52
N GLY A 96 -5.84 16.08 0.56
CA GLY A 96 -6.36 16.17 1.93
C GLY A 96 -5.90 15.02 2.81
N GLU A 97 -5.90 15.27 4.12
CA GLU A 97 -5.53 14.28 5.13
C GLU A 97 -6.60 13.18 5.24
N VAL A 98 -6.16 11.97 5.57
CA VAL A 98 -7.03 10.87 5.96
C VAL A 98 -6.77 10.52 7.42
N GLU A 99 -7.80 10.08 8.12
CA GLU A 99 -7.65 9.57 9.48
C GLU A 99 -6.66 8.40 9.49
N SER A 100 -5.83 8.31 10.52
CA SER A 100 -4.89 7.22 10.74
C SER A 100 -5.61 5.98 11.31
N ASP A 101 -6.70 5.57 10.67
CA ASP A 101 -7.42 4.33 10.97
C ASP A 101 -7.05 3.26 9.93
N GLY A 102 -7.48 2.00 10.15
CA GLY A 102 -7.19 0.96 9.16
C GLY A 102 -7.97 1.10 7.85
N ASN A 103 -8.92 2.05 7.73
CA ASN A 103 -9.62 2.38 6.47
C ASN A 103 -8.93 3.49 5.67
N CYS A 104 -7.82 4.06 6.15
CA CYS A 104 -7.12 5.18 5.53
C CYS A 104 -6.81 4.96 4.04
N LEU A 105 -6.33 3.76 3.67
CA LEU A 105 -6.07 3.39 2.27
C LEU A 105 -7.32 3.52 1.39
N PHE A 106 -8.43 2.95 1.84
CA PHE A 106 -9.69 2.93 1.09
C PHE A 106 -10.31 4.33 1.02
N THR A 107 -10.18 5.13 2.07
CA THR A 107 -10.60 6.54 2.08
C THR A 107 -9.76 7.37 1.11
N ALA A 108 -8.44 7.21 1.12
CA ALA A 108 -7.53 7.90 0.20
C ALA A 108 -7.82 7.51 -1.25
N ALA A 109 -7.96 6.20 -1.53
CA ALA A 109 -8.28 5.68 -2.85
C ALA A 109 -9.64 6.17 -3.36
N ARG A 110 -10.67 6.19 -2.50
CA ARG A 110 -11.99 6.77 -2.83
C ARG A 110 -11.85 8.21 -3.29
N THR A 111 -11.16 9.04 -2.50
CA THR A 111 -11.00 10.46 -2.77
C THR A 111 -10.23 10.68 -4.07
N ALA A 112 -9.09 10.00 -4.24
CA ALA A 112 -8.24 10.15 -5.42
C ALA A 112 -8.89 9.61 -6.71
N ALA A 113 -9.75 8.59 -6.60
CA ALA A 113 -10.53 8.06 -7.72
C ALA A 113 -11.87 8.79 -7.96
N ALA A 114 -12.24 9.74 -7.09
CA ALA A 114 -13.59 10.33 -7.04
C ALA A 114 -14.71 9.25 -7.02
N ALA A 115 -14.46 8.14 -6.33
CA ALA A 115 -15.36 7.01 -6.29
C ALA A 115 -16.61 7.30 -5.44
N LYS A 116 -17.77 6.83 -5.92
CA LYS A 116 -19.06 6.98 -5.21
C LYS A 116 -19.21 6.02 -4.02
N ALA A 117 -18.57 4.86 -4.11
CA ALA A 117 -18.59 3.86 -3.04
C ALA A 117 -17.87 4.40 -1.81
N ASP A 118 -18.39 4.10 -0.62
CA ASP A 118 -17.69 4.46 0.62
C ASP A 118 -16.46 3.57 0.86
N ALA A 119 -15.65 3.90 1.88
CA ALA A 119 -14.39 3.19 2.14
C ALA A 119 -14.61 1.72 2.53
N ARG A 120 -15.69 1.42 3.28
CA ARG A 120 -16.04 0.06 3.69
C ARG A 120 -16.52 -0.76 2.50
N GLU A 121 -17.32 -0.16 1.63
CA GLU A 121 -17.76 -0.78 0.39
C GLU A 121 -16.56 -1.06 -0.54
N LEU A 122 -15.65 -0.12 -0.71
CA LEU A 122 -14.43 -0.31 -1.50
C LEU A 122 -13.54 -1.42 -0.94
N ARG A 123 -13.38 -1.49 0.39
CA ARG A 123 -12.69 -2.60 1.07
C ARG A 123 -13.30 -3.95 0.69
N HIS A 124 -14.62 -4.11 0.84
CA HIS A 124 -15.28 -5.36 0.49
C HIS A 124 -15.17 -5.71 -1.00
N ARG A 125 -15.20 -4.71 -1.89
CA ARG A 125 -15.00 -4.94 -3.33
C ARG A 125 -13.58 -5.40 -3.63
N ALA A 126 -12.57 -4.78 -3.03
CA ALA A 126 -11.17 -5.20 -3.15
C ALA A 126 -10.98 -6.65 -2.67
N VAL A 127 -11.54 -7.01 -1.50
CA VAL A 127 -11.51 -8.40 -1.00
C VAL A 127 -12.24 -9.36 -1.94
N ARG A 128 -13.40 -8.97 -2.48
CA ARG A 128 -14.12 -9.80 -3.46
C ARG A 128 -13.26 -10.06 -4.70
N ARG A 129 -12.61 -9.03 -5.24
CA ARG A 129 -11.70 -9.17 -6.39
C ARG A 129 -10.52 -10.08 -6.08
N PHE A 130 -9.93 -9.93 -4.91
CA PHE A 130 -8.89 -10.84 -4.45
C PHE A 130 -9.37 -12.29 -4.47
N ASN A 131 -10.52 -12.58 -3.86
CA ASN A 131 -11.08 -13.93 -3.79
C ASN A 131 -11.37 -14.52 -5.18
N GLU A 132 -11.92 -13.72 -6.10
CA GLU A 132 -12.17 -14.13 -7.48
C GLU A 132 -10.87 -14.53 -8.19
N VAL A 133 -9.81 -13.72 -8.03
CA VAL A 133 -8.50 -13.97 -8.64
C VAL A 133 -7.82 -15.17 -7.98
N TYR A 134 -7.80 -15.23 -6.66
CA TYR A 134 -7.15 -16.28 -5.88
C TYR A 134 -7.81 -17.64 -6.13
N ALA A 135 -9.14 -17.70 -6.21
CA ALA A 135 -9.88 -18.93 -6.53
C ALA A 135 -9.65 -19.41 -7.97
N ALA A 136 -9.40 -18.49 -8.91
CA ALA A 136 -9.13 -18.81 -10.31
C ALA A 136 -7.64 -19.11 -10.60
N ALA A 137 -6.74 -18.79 -9.66
CA ALA A 137 -5.31 -18.95 -9.83
C ALA A 137 -4.87 -20.43 -9.83
N GLY A 138 -3.85 -20.74 -10.62
CA GLY A 138 -3.20 -22.05 -10.59
C GLY A 138 -2.40 -22.25 -9.30
N ASP A 139 -2.01 -23.50 -9.00
CA ASP A 139 -1.32 -23.86 -7.76
C ASP A 139 -0.06 -23.02 -7.51
N GLY A 140 0.78 -22.81 -8.54
CA GLY A 140 2.01 -22.01 -8.40
C GLY A 140 1.77 -20.54 -8.08
N ASP A 141 0.71 -19.93 -8.63
CA ASP A 141 0.36 -18.54 -8.34
C ASP A 141 -0.23 -18.41 -6.94
N ARG A 142 -1.03 -19.40 -6.50
CA ARG A 142 -1.57 -19.44 -5.13
C ARG A 142 -0.45 -19.61 -4.11
N ASP A 143 0.52 -20.49 -4.36
CA ASP A 143 1.68 -20.67 -3.48
C ASP A 143 2.51 -19.38 -3.35
N ALA A 144 2.63 -18.60 -4.43
CA ALA A 144 3.32 -17.30 -4.41
C ALA A 144 2.56 -16.26 -3.59
N VAL A 145 1.23 -16.21 -3.73
CA VAL A 145 0.36 -15.34 -2.90
C VAL A 145 0.45 -15.75 -1.43
N ASP A 146 0.37 -17.04 -1.12
CA ASP A 146 0.47 -17.56 0.23
C ASP A 146 1.83 -17.27 0.86
N ALA A 147 2.91 -17.34 0.08
CA ALA A 147 4.23 -16.93 0.53
C ALA A 147 4.29 -15.43 0.84
N ALA A 148 3.72 -14.58 -0.01
CA ALA A 148 3.65 -13.14 0.23
C ALA A 148 2.86 -12.81 1.51
N VAL A 149 1.69 -13.44 1.71
CA VAL A 149 0.89 -13.28 2.93
C VAL A 149 1.68 -13.70 4.17
N ARG A 150 2.38 -14.85 4.14
CA ARG A 150 3.22 -15.29 5.26
C ARG A 150 4.31 -14.29 5.58
N HIS A 151 5.02 -13.76 4.57
CA HIS A 151 6.08 -12.78 4.82
C HIS A 151 5.56 -11.50 5.48
N LEU A 152 4.32 -11.10 5.17
CA LEU A 152 3.72 -9.89 5.72
C LEU A 152 3.11 -10.09 7.11
N TYR A 153 2.47 -11.24 7.37
CA TYR A 153 1.57 -11.38 8.52
C TYR A 153 1.85 -12.59 9.42
N ALA A 154 2.70 -13.51 8.99
CA ALA A 154 3.13 -14.66 9.77
C ALA A 154 4.59 -15.02 9.44
N PRO A 155 5.55 -14.08 9.62
CA PRO A 155 6.94 -14.29 9.22
C PRO A 155 7.59 -15.41 10.05
N ASP A 156 8.65 -16.00 9.49
CA ASP A 156 9.45 -16.98 10.22
C ASP A 156 10.30 -16.28 11.28
N LEU A 157 9.89 -16.38 12.55
CA LEU A 157 10.59 -15.80 13.69
C LEU A 157 12.01 -16.34 13.90
N LYS A 158 12.41 -17.41 13.21
CA LYS A 158 13.80 -17.93 13.24
C LYS A 158 14.71 -17.22 12.23
N ALA A 159 14.16 -16.35 11.39
CA ALA A 159 14.86 -15.63 10.35
C ALA A 159 14.36 -14.17 10.24
N GLY A 160 14.96 -13.36 9.36
CA GLY A 160 14.37 -12.07 8.97
C GLY A 160 14.57 -10.89 9.93
N TRP A 161 15.31 -11.03 11.03
CA TRP A 161 15.59 -9.94 12.00
C TRP A 161 16.47 -8.79 11.45
N GLY A 162 17.02 -8.93 10.25
CA GLY A 162 17.92 -7.92 9.65
C GLY A 162 17.23 -6.69 9.06
N VAL A 163 15.89 -6.65 9.01
CA VAL A 163 15.11 -5.55 8.42
C VAL A 163 14.42 -4.69 9.49
N HIS A 164 13.79 -5.33 10.49
CA HIS A 164 13.19 -4.69 11.65
C HIS A 164 13.46 -5.51 12.91
N VAL A 165 13.65 -4.82 14.04
CA VAL A 165 13.90 -5.44 15.36
C VAL A 165 12.64 -6.01 16.02
N VAL A 166 11.47 -5.64 15.50
CA VAL A 166 10.18 -6.20 15.89
C VAL A 166 9.55 -6.88 14.67
N GLN A 167 9.05 -8.09 14.87
CA GLN A 167 8.23 -8.82 13.90
C GLN A 167 6.82 -9.01 14.46
N GLU A 168 5.83 -8.97 13.59
CA GLU A 168 4.43 -9.11 13.98
C GLU A 168 3.81 -10.37 13.36
N ILE A 169 3.05 -11.12 14.17
CA ILE A 169 2.16 -12.17 13.69
C ILE A 169 0.72 -11.72 13.91
N LYS A 170 -0.09 -11.76 12.85
CA LYS A 170 -1.53 -11.46 12.94
C LYS A 170 -2.34 -12.75 13.04
N VAL A 171 -3.24 -12.80 14.01
CA VAL A 171 -4.23 -13.86 14.13
C VAL A 171 -5.64 -13.27 14.30
N LEU A 172 -6.65 -13.97 13.82
CA LEU A 172 -8.04 -13.51 13.84
C LEU A 172 -8.81 -14.30 14.91
N ALA A 173 -9.28 -13.60 15.93
CA ALA A 173 -10.11 -14.17 16.98
C ALA A 173 -11.59 -14.00 16.63
N PRO A 174 -12.38 -15.08 16.52
CA PRO A 174 -13.83 -14.95 16.35
C PRO A 174 -14.43 -14.19 17.54
N LYS A 175 -15.19 -13.12 17.29
CA LYS A 175 -15.82 -12.34 18.38
C LYS A 175 -16.72 -13.19 19.27
N ALA A 176 -17.41 -14.16 18.66
CA ALA A 176 -18.27 -15.11 19.35
C ALA A 176 -17.53 -16.04 20.32
N GLU A 177 -16.21 -16.18 20.19
CA GLU A 177 -15.39 -17.09 21.00
C GLU A 177 -14.50 -16.35 22.02
N ARG A 178 -14.55 -15.00 22.08
CA ARG A 178 -13.68 -14.20 22.95
C ARG A 178 -13.73 -14.63 24.42
N ASP A 179 -14.92 -14.86 24.97
CA ASP A 179 -15.07 -15.32 26.36
C ASP A 179 -14.43 -16.70 26.60
N ALA A 180 -14.51 -17.60 25.61
CA ALA A 180 -13.91 -18.93 25.70
C ALA A 180 -12.39 -18.87 25.56
N LEU A 181 -11.85 -17.95 24.75
CA LEU A 181 -10.41 -17.68 24.67
C LEU A 181 -9.91 -17.15 26.02
N ASP A 182 -10.59 -16.15 26.60
CA ASP A 182 -10.23 -15.56 27.90
C ASP A 182 -10.25 -16.60 29.02
N ALA A 183 -11.27 -17.48 29.04
CA ALA A 183 -11.34 -18.58 30.00
C ALA A 183 -10.17 -19.55 29.85
N ALA A 184 -9.82 -19.95 28.63
CA ALA A 184 -8.71 -20.86 28.38
C ALA A 184 -7.35 -20.26 28.74
N ILE A 185 -7.16 -18.95 28.52
CA ILE A 185 -5.97 -18.24 28.99
C ILE A 185 -5.91 -18.27 30.52
N GLN A 186 -7.04 -18.03 31.18
CA GLN A 186 -7.11 -18.04 32.64
C GLN A 186 -6.82 -19.43 33.22
N GLU A 187 -7.29 -20.51 32.60
CA GLU A 187 -6.97 -21.89 33.01
C GLU A 187 -5.47 -22.16 33.03
N LEU A 188 -4.74 -21.69 32.01
CA LEU A 188 -3.28 -21.80 31.95
C LEU A 188 -2.59 -20.94 33.01
N VAL A 189 -3.12 -19.73 33.25
CA VAL A 189 -2.62 -18.84 34.31
C VAL A 189 -2.81 -19.45 35.70
N ASP A 190 -3.94 -20.09 35.96
CA ASP A 190 -4.28 -20.69 37.24
C ASP A 190 -3.35 -21.87 37.61
N ILE A 191 -2.77 -22.54 36.62
CA ILE A 191 -1.74 -23.58 36.83
C ILE A 191 -0.30 -23.04 36.86
N GLY A 192 -0.13 -21.71 36.83
CA GLY A 192 1.15 -21.02 37.02
C GLY A 192 1.89 -20.62 35.74
N ILE A 193 1.25 -20.68 34.57
CA ILE A 193 1.84 -20.18 33.32
C ILE A 193 1.73 -18.64 33.30
N GLN A 194 2.78 -17.94 32.85
CA GLN A 194 2.72 -16.49 32.67
C GLN A 194 1.63 -16.13 31.65
N ARG A 195 0.89 -15.04 31.92
CA ARG A 195 -0.29 -14.67 31.13
C ARG A 195 0.02 -14.49 29.65
N GLU A 196 1.16 -13.90 29.33
CA GLU A 196 1.58 -13.61 27.95
C GLU A 196 1.86 -14.91 27.19
N ILE A 197 2.53 -15.87 27.82
CA ILE A 197 2.81 -17.20 27.26
C ILE A 197 1.50 -17.99 27.09
N ALA A 198 0.61 -17.91 28.09
CA ALA A 198 -0.71 -18.53 28.02
C ALA A 198 -1.54 -17.95 26.86
N ALA A 199 -1.61 -16.63 26.76
CA ALA A 199 -2.31 -15.91 25.70
C ALA A 199 -1.76 -16.24 24.32
N GLU A 200 -0.43 -16.16 24.13
CA GLU A 200 0.22 -16.56 22.89
C GLU A 200 -0.14 -18.00 22.50
N THR A 201 -0.08 -18.94 23.45
CA THR A 201 -0.39 -20.35 23.21
C THR A 201 -1.82 -20.52 22.75
N ILE A 202 -2.78 -19.94 23.48
CA ILE A 202 -4.21 -20.04 23.16
C ILE A 202 -4.54 -19.37 21.83
N TYR A 203 -4.00 -18.17 21.57
CA TYR A 203 -4.24 -17.47 20.32
C TYR A 203 -3.64 -18.19 19.12
N LYS A 204 -2.43 -18.75 19.23
CA LYS A 204 -1.85 -19.55 18.14
C LYS A 204 -2.58 -20.87 17.90
N GLU A 205 -3.15 -21.47 18.93
CA GLU A 205 -3.87 -22.74 18.83
C GLU A 205 -5.30 -22.55 18.27
N ARG A 206 -6.00 -21.51 18.72
CA ARG A 206 -7.46 -21.39 18.53
C ARG A 206 -7.88 -20.27 17.57
N CYS A 207 -7.04 -19.28 17.32
CA CYS A 207 -7.33 -18.21 16.35
C CYS A 207 -6.88 -18.60 14.94
N ILE A 208 -7.38 -17.89 13.94
CA ILE A 208 -6.99 -18.11 12.53
C ILE A 208 -5.73 -17.31 12.25
N ALA A 209 -4.60 -17.98 11.97
CA ALA A 209 -3.40 -17.30 11.52
C ALA A 209 -3.60 -16.69 10.12
N VAL A 210 -3.12 -15.46 9.93
CA VAL A 210 -3.11 -14.80 8.61
C VAL A 210 -1.87 -15.25 7.86
N ASN A 211 -1.98 -16.37 7.12
CA ASN A 211 -0.83 -17.07 6.53
C ASN A 211 -1.07 -17.64 5.12
N ASN A 212 -2.18 -17.29 4.48
CA ASN A 212 -2.52 -17.66 3.11
C ASN A 212 -3.58 -16.70 2.54
N GLY A 213 -3.91 -16.84 1.25
CA GLY A 213 -4.89 -15.97 0.61
C GLY A 213 -6.27 -15.96 1.29
N ASP A 214 -6.78 -17.12 1.70
CA ASP A 214 -8.10 -17.22 2.33
C ASP A 214 -8.15 -16.49 3.69
N SER A 215 -7.11 -16.63 4.51
CA SER A 215 -7.00 -15.94 5.80
C SER A 215 -6.72 -14.46 5.64
N TRP A 216 -5.95 -14.05 4.61
CA TRP A 216 -5.78 -12.65 4.25
C TRP A 216 -7.10 -11.98 3.85
N ALA A 217 -7.94 -12.67 3.07
CA ALA A 217 -9.25 -12.13 2.68
C ALA A 217 -10.15 -11.89 3.90
N LYS A 218 -10.12 -12.79 4.88
CA LYS A 218 -10.81 -12.60 6.17
C LYS A 218 -10.25 -11.41 6.94
N TYR A 219 -8.92 -11.32 7.06
CA TYR A 219 -8.23 -10.20 7.70
C TYR A 219 -8.63 -8.86 7.08
N MET A 220 -8.49 -8.73 5.75
CA MET A 220 -8.77 -7.49 5.02
C MET A 220 -10.25 -7.08 5.06
N SER A 221 -11.16 -8.02 5.33
CA SER A 221 -12.59 -7.72 5.54
C SER A 221 -12.88 -6.99 6.85
N ILE A 222 -11.98 -7.04 7.84
CA ILE A 222 -12.18 -6.42 9.16
C ILE A 222 -12.02 -4.91 9.02
N SER A 223 -13.13 -4.20 9.11
CA SER A 223 -13.25 -2.76 8.84
C SER A 223 -13.16 -1.88 10.09
N GLY A 224 -13.01 -2.48 11.28
CA GLY A 224 -13.10 -1.80 12.57
C GLY A 224 -14.55 -1.54 13.00
N SER A 225 -15.50 -2.27 12.42
CA SER A 225 -16.92 -2.18 12.73
C SER A 225 -17.31 -3.15 13.82
N ALA A 226 -18.35 -2.78 14.59
CA ALA A 226 -19.00 -3.70 15.52
C ALA A 226 -19.52 -4.97 14.81
N ASP A 227 -19.90 -4.86 13.54
CA ASP A 227 -20.41 -5.99 12.73
C ASP A 227 -19.32 -6.95 12.25
N ASP A 228 -18.04 -6.61 12.40
CA ASP A 228 -16.96 -7.49 11.92
C ASP A 228 -16.99 -8.81 12.71
N GLU A 229 -16.85 -9.94 12.03
CA GLU A 229 -16.96 -11.28 12.64
C GLU A 229 -15.77 -11.63 13.57
N HIS A 230 -14.62 -11.00 13.31
CA HIS A 230 -13.36 -11.30 13.99
C HIS A 230 -12.71 -10.03 14.51
N ASP A 231 -11.99 -10.16 15.63
CA ASP A 231 -11.02 -9.19 16.10
C ASP A 231 -9.61 -9.56 15.60
N ILE A 232 -8.80 -8.55 15.30
CA ILE A 232 -7.39 -8.72 14.96
C ILE A 232 -6.58 -8.75 16.25
N ILE A 233 -5.82 -9.82 16.46
CA ILE A 233 -4.80 -9.88 17.51
C ILE A 233 -3.43 -9.82 16.85
N THR A 234 -2.59 -8.91 17.33
CA THR A 234 -1.19 -8.76 16.91
C THR A 234 -0.28 -9.28 18.01
N LEU A 235 0.49 -10.33 17.69
CA LEU A 235 1.57 -10.83 18.53
C LEU A 235 2.87 -10.17 18.05
N GLN A 236 3.50 -9.37 18.90
CA GLN A 236 4.74 -8.67 18.56
C GLN A 236 5.93 -9.41 19.20
N TYR A 237 6.97 -9.66 18.40
CA TYR A 237 8.16 -10.41 18.80
C TYR A 237 9.42 -9.59 18.61
N THR A 238 10.38 -9.76 19.52
CA THR A 238 11.80 -9.50 19.26
C THR A 238 12.53 -10.84 19.08
N GLU A 239 13.81 -10.79 18.73
CA GLU A 239 14.64 -12.00 18.62
C GLU A 239 14.67 -12.80 19.95
N GLU A 240 14.41 -12.14 21.08
CA GLU A 240 14.38 -12.74 22.41
C GLU A 240 13.06 -13.46 22.74
N GLY A 241 11.99 -13.23 21.97
CA GLY A 241 10.68 -13.84 22.16
C GLY A 241 9.53 -12.85 22.06
N LEU A 242 8.37 -13.24 22.58
CA LEU A 242 7.16 -12.41 22.58
C LEU A 242 7.40 -11.15 23.42
N LEU A 243 7.24 -9.99 22.80
CA LEU A 243 7.37 -8.67 23.43
C LEU A 243 6.04 -8.22 24.04
N THR A 244 4.97 -8.25 23.25
CA THR A 244 3.64 -7.79 23.67
C THR A 244 2.54 -8.35 22.77
N ILE A 245 1.30 -8.23 23.24
CA ILE A 245 0.09 -8.63 22.52
C ILE A 245 -0.85 -7.42 22.45
N ASP A 246 -1.25 -7.05 21.25
CA ASP A 246 -2.37 -6.13 21.02
C ASP A 246 -3.61 -6.94 20.63
N GLU A 247 -4.65 -6.91 21.47
CA GLU A 247 -5.84 -7.76 21.32
C GLU A 247 -7.02 -7.07 20.63
N ASN A 248 -6.94 -5.75 20.35
CA ASN A 248 -8.05 -4.96 19.79
C ASN A 248 -9.44 -5.29 20.40
N ARG A 249 -9.55 -5.29 21.73
CA ARG A 249 -10.77 -5.73 22.44
C ARG A 249 -12.02 -4.92 22.11
N ASP A 250 -11.85 -3.67 21.67
CA ASP A 250 -12.98 -2.80 21.36
C ASP A 250 -13.59 -3.07 19.98
N GLY A 251 -13.02 -4.00 19.21
CA GLY A 251 -13.49 -4.37 17.88
C GLY A 251 -13.42 -3.24 16.87
N ARG A 252 -12.51 -2.26 17.09
CA ARG A 252 -12.40 -1.03 16.29
C ARG A 252 -11.17 -0.98 15.40
N ALA A 253 -10.14 -1.78 15.65
CA ALA A 253 -9.02 -1.88 14.71
C ALA A 253 -9.52 -2.48 13.40
N ALA A 254 -9.09 -1.87 12.32
CA ALA A 254 -9.34 -2.33 10.96
C ALA A 254 -8.02 -2.84 10.39
N ALA A 255 -8.10 -3.82 9.50
CA ALA A 255 -6.92 -4.29 8.79
C ALA A 255 -6.33 -3.14 7.97
N PHE A 256 -5.03 -2.90 8.15
CA PHE A 256 -4.28 -1.91 7.40
C PHE A 256 -4.03 -2.40 5.98
N GLY A 257 -4.07 -1.48 5.02
CA GLY A 257 -3.86 -1.78 3.60
C GLY A 257 -2.40 -2.10 3.28
N ASP A 258 -2.19 -3.12 2.45
CA ASP A 258 -0.88 -3.58 1.97
C ASP A 258 -0.82 -3.51 0.43
N ASP A 259 0.31 -3.94 -0.15
CA ASP A 259 0.48 -3.99 -1.60
C ASP A 259 -0.55 -4.88 -2.29
N ILE A 260 -1.03 -5.95 -1.63
CA ILE A 260 -2.07 -6.84 -2.15
C ILE A 260 -3.39 -6.07 -2.26
N ALA A 261 -3.77 -5.31 -1.24
CA ALA A 261 -4.96 -4.48 -1.23
C ALA A 261 -4.88 -3.36 -2.29
N ILE A 262 -3.71 -2.76 -2.47
CA ILE A 262 -3.49 -1.73 -3.49
C ILE A 262 -3.62 -2.33 -4.91
N GLU A 263 -3.09 -3.53 -5.16
CA GLU A 263 -3.27 -4.23 -6.44
C GLU A 263 -4.76 -4.56 -6.71
N CYS A 264 -5.49 -4.94 -5.65
CA CYS A 264 -6.93 -5.17 -5.75
C CYS A 264 -7.70 -3.89 -6.06
N LEU A 265 -7.32 -2.75 -5.48
CA LEU A 265 -7.90 -1.44 -5.79
C LEU A 265 -7.55 -1.00 -7.21
N ALA A 266 -6.30 -1.18 -7.64
CA ALA A 266 -5.89 -0.93 -9.03
C ALA A 266 -6.80 -1.69 -10.00
N THR A 267 -7.03 -2.97 -9.72
CA THR A 267 -7.92 -3.86 -10.50
C THR A 267 -9.38 -3.40 -10.46
N GLU A 268 -9.92 -3.05 -9.28
CA GLU A 268 -11.31 -2.58 -9.14
C GLU A 268 -11.55 -1.28 -9.91
N PHE A 269 -10.57 -0.37 -9.92
CA PHE A 269 -10.66 0.88 -10.67
C PHE A 269 -10.24 0.75 -12.13
N LYS A 270 -9.58 -0.34 -12.53
CA LYS A 270 -8.92 -0.51 -13.84
C LYS A 270 -7.94 0.64 -14.14
N ARG A 271 -7.17 1.02 -13.12
CA ARG A 271 -6.22 2.14 -13.13
C ARG A 271 -4.92 1.69 -12.52
N GLU A 272 -3.79 2.16 -13.04
CA GLU A 272 -2.54 2.05 -12.29
C GLU A 272 -2.64 2.89 -11.02
N VAL A 273 -2.23 2.33 -9.89
CA VAL A 273 -2.13 3.06 -8.62
C VAL A 273 -0.66 3.29 -8.34
N TYR A 274 -0.28 4.52 -7.99
CA TYR A 274 1.08 4.86 -7.58
C TYR A 274 1.05 5.30 -6.13
N VAL A 275 1.74 4.56 -5.26
CA VAL A 275 2.05 5.05 -3.92
C VAL A 275 3.23 6.01 -4.04
N VAL A 276 2.98 7.28 -3.71
CA VAL A 276 3.97 8.36 -3.67
C VAL A 276 4.48 8.43 -2.24
N GLN A 277 5.64 7.83 -2.00
CA GLN A 277 6.23 7.77 -0.66
C GLN A 277 7.30 8.85 -0.50
N ALA A 278 7.15 9.71 0.51
CA ALA A 278 8.15 10.71 0.87
C ALA A 278 8.87 10.30 2.18
N HIS A 279 10.18 10.07 2.12
CA HIS A 279 11.01 9.71 3.27
C HIS A 279 11.74 10.93 3.84
N GLY A 280 11.95 10.94 5.15
CA GLY A 280 12.62 12.04 5.85
C GLY A 280 14.15 11.91 5.80
N ALA A 281 14.82 12.81 6.51
CA ALA A 281 16.27 12.72 6.70
C ALA A 281 16.70 11.47 7.50
N ASP A 282 15.78 10.92 8.30
CA ASP A 282 15.91 9.68 9.08
C ASP A 282 16.25 8.45 8.22
N ALA A 283 15.73 8.39 6.99
CA ALA A 283 16.03 7.35 6.02
C ALA A 283 17.39 7.54 5.30
N MET A 284 18.20 8.52 5.72
CA MET A 284 19.52 8.85 5.13
C MET A 284 19.46 9.17 3.63
N VAL A 285 18.34 9.72 3.17
CA VAL A 285 18.08 10.02 1.76
C VAL A 285 18.35 11.49 1.46
N ASP A 286 19.04 11.79 0.37
CA ASP A 286 19.26 13.17 -0.09
C ASP A 286 17.96 13.81 -0.63
N GLU A 287 17.98 15.14 -0.86
CA GLU A 287 16.80 15.89 -1.30
C GLU A 287 16.27 15.46 -2.67
N ASP A 288 17.12 14.89 -3.53
CA ASP A 288 16.71 14.47 -4.87
C ASP A 288 16.13 13.06 -4.90
N ASN A 289 16.40 12.26 -3.88
CA ASN A 289 15.98 10.88 -3.78
C ASN A 289 14.91 10.63 -2.70
N CYS A 290 14.42 11.65 -2.00
CA CYS A 290 13.49 11.47 -0.88
C CYS A 290 12.03 11.17 -1.26
N VAL A 291 11.68 11.10 -2.55
CA VAL A 291 10.32 10.78 -3.02
C VAL A 291 10.36 9.66 -4.06
N PHE A 292 9.58 8.60 -3.81
CA PHE A 292 9.48 7.41 -4.67
C PHE A 292 8.06 7.22 -5.17
N PHE A 293 7.95 6.69 -6.39
CA PHE A 293 6.69 6.27 -7.00
C PHE A 293 6.70 4.75 -7.10
N LEU A 294 5.88 4.09 -6.30
CA LEU A 294 5.75 2.64 -6.28
C LEU A 294 4.51 2.25 -7.09
N PRO A 295 4.67 1.64 -8.27
CA PRO A 295 3.54 1.33 -9.16
C PRO A 295 2.87 0.01 -8.80
N HIS A 296 1.54 0.01 -8.81
CA HIS A 296 0.68 -1.16 -8.68
C HIS A 296 -0.23 -1.22 -9.89
N ARG A 297 -0.16 -2.33 -10.63
CA ARG A 297 -0.90 -2.50 -11.88
C ARG A 297 -2.20 -3.26 -11.64
N PRO A 298 -3.29 -2.89 -12.33
CA PRO A 298 -4.49 -3.72 -12.33
C PRO A 298 -4.20 -5.08 -12.96
N ARG A 299 -4.88 -6.11 -12.48
CA ARG A 299 -5.04 -7.34 -13.25
C ARG A 299 -6.03 -7.08 -14.38
N GLY A 300 -5.56 -7.18 -15.62
CA GLY A 300 -6.35 -6.92 -16.81
C GLY A 300 -6.04 -5.57 -17.45
N GLU A 301 -7.05 -4.93 -18.04
CA GLU A 301 -6.90 -3.71 -18.83
C GLU A 301 -6.82 -2.45 -17.95
N ILE A 302 -6.05 -1.47 -18.42
CA ILE A 302 -6.03 -0.10 -17.88
C ILE A 302 -6.99 0.75 -18.72
N CYS A 303 -8.09 1.21 -18.12
CA CYS A 303 -9.14 1.93 -18.82
C CYS A 303 -9.14 3.45 -18.55
N GLU A 304 -8.47 3.88 -17.48
CA GLU A 304 -8.50 5.26 -17.00
C GLU A 304 -7.10 5.74 -16.59
N PRO A 305 -6.88 7.08 -16.48
CA PRO A 305 -5.65 7.68 -15.95
C PRO A 305 -5.19 7.08 -14.61
N PRO A 306 -3.94 7.19 -14.17
CA PRO A 306 -3.50 6.61 -12.90
C PRO A 306 -4.10 7.32 -11.68
N ILE A 307 -4.05 6.65 -10.53
CA ILE A 307 -4.36 7.19 -9.20
C ILE A 307 -3.02 7.38 -8.45
N PHE A 308 -2.87 8.49 -7.73
CA PHE A 308 -1.69 8.75 -6.89
C PHE A 308 -2.13 8.80 -5.43
N LEU A 309 -1.54 7.95 -4.58
CA LEU A 309 -1.80 7.89 -3.16
C LEU A 309 -0.54 8.35 -2.42
N PHE A 310 -0.65 9.41 -1.64
CA PHE A 310 0.49 9.94 -0.90
C PHE A 310 0.65 9.25 0.46
N MET A 311 1.89 8.89 0.79
CA MET A 311 2.26 8.36 2.10
C MET A 311 3.55 9.03 2.56
N LYS A 312 3.55 9.55 3.80
CA LYS A 312 4.81 9.93 4.45
C LYS A 312 5.48 8.63 4.94
N GLY A 313 6.65 8.32 4.40
CA GLY A 313 7.51 7.28 4.94
C GLY A 313 8.07 7.73 6.29
N THR A 314 7.97 6.86 7.28
CA THR A 314 8.67 6.99 8.55
C THR A 314 9.96 6.19 8.45
N GLY A 315 11.11 6.85 8.47
CA GLY A 315 12.38 6.16 8.66
C GLY A 315 12.48 5.78 10.14
N SER A 316 11.95 4.61 10.49
CA SER A 316 12.08 4.03 11.83
C SER A 316 11.72 4.98 12.99
N GLU A 317 10.42 5.19 13.24
CA GLU A 317 9.97 5.60 14.58
C GLU A 317 9.19 4.44 15.21
N PHE A 318 9.94 3.50 15.79
CA PHE A 318 9.64 2.79 17.03
C PHE A 318 10.94 2.46 17.73
#